data_AF-A0A0M0C100-F1
#
_entry.id   AF-A0A0M0C100-F1
#
_cell.length_a   1.000
_cell.length_b   1.000
_cell.length_c   1.000
_cell.angle_alpha   90.00
_cell.angle_beta   90.00
_cell.angle_gamma   90.00
#
_symmetry.space_group_name_H-M   'P 1'
#
loop_
_entity.id
_entity.type
_entity.pdbx_description
1 polymer ?
#
loop_
_entity_poly.entity_id
_entity_poly.type
_entity_poly.pdbx_seq_one_letter_code
_entity_poly.pdbx_strand_id
1 'polypeptide(L)'
;MIRIGLGVISGVISAYIATFFNPADFVTFINCLTVALAIYLISFYIIKFKFYNRIEKRSKIMTMGIGIFFISWIVFLILTYTILAI
;
A
#
# COMPACT_ATOMS: atom_id res chain seq x y z
N MET A 1 1.91 10.88 9.36
CA MET A 1 0.62 10.98 8.65
C MET A 1 0.67 10.54 7.20
N ILE A 2 1.69 10.90 6.40
CA ILE A 2 1.78 10.54 4.97
C ILE A 2 1.64 9.02 4.66
N ARG A 3 2.04 8.14 5.58
CA ARG A 3 2.00 6.68 5.39
C ARG A 3 0.62 6.06 5.47
N ILE A 4 -0.26 6.63 6.29
CA ILE A 4 -1.64 6.14 6.43
C ILE A 4 -2.40 6.45 5.14
N GLY A 5 -2.27 7.68 4.62
CA GLY A 5 -2.86 8.07 3.34
C GLY A 5 -2.40 7.18 2.17
N LEU A 6 -1.11 6.80 2.13
CA LEU A 6 -0.60 5.85 1.15
C LEU A 6 -1.20 4.44 1.30
N GLY A 7 -1.38 3.98 2.53
CA GLY A 7 -2.03 2.70 2.81
C GLY A 7 -3.50 2.70 2.38
N VAL A 8 -4.23 3.80 2.60
CA VAL A 8 -5.62 3.98 2.15
C VAL A 8 -5.71 3.92 0.63
N ILE A 9 -4.89 4.73 -0.07
CA ILE A 9 -4.88 4.77 -1.54
C ILE A 9 -4.56 3.37 -2.10
N SER A 10 -3.55 2.71 -1.53
CA SER A 10 -3.20 1.35 -1.91
C SER A 10 -4.34 0.36 -1.66
N GLY A 11 -5.06 0.47 -0.55
CA GLY A 11 -6.18 -0.41 -0.20
C GLY A 11 -7.35 -0.26 -1.17
N VAL A 12 -7.68 0.98 -1.55
CA VAL A 12 -8.73 1.27 -2.54
C VAL A 12 -8.36 0.72 -3.92
N ILE A 13 -7.11 0.93 -4.37
CA ILE A 13 -6.64 0.40 -5.65
C ILE A 13 -6.67 -1.14 -5.65
N SER A 14 -6.19 -1.78 -4.58
CA SER A 14 -6.22 -3.23 -4.45
C SER A 14 -7.65 -3.77 -4.41
N ALA A 15 -8.58 -3.11 -3.71
CA ALA A 15 -9.99 -3.50 -3.67
C ALA A 15 -10.66 -3.39 -5.04
N TYR A 16 -10.37 -2.33 -5.79
CA TYR A 16 -10.84 -2.18 -7.17
C TYR A 16 -10.28 -3.25 -8.11
N ILE A 17 -9.03 -3.68 -7.92
CA ILE A 17 -8.49 -4.83 -8.67
C ILE A 17 -9.22 -6.10 -8.26
N ALA A 18 -9.44 -6.31 -6.96
CA ALA A 18 -10.12 -7.49 -6.43
C ALA A 18 -11.59 -7.62 -6.86
N THR A 19 -12.24 -6.57 -7.37
CA THR A 19 -13.60 -6.69 -7.94
C THR A 19 -13.63 -7.26 -9.36
N PHE A 20 -12.53 -7.14 -10.12
CA PHE A 20 -12.43 -7.73 -11.47
C PHE A 20 -11.93 -9.18 -11.47
N PHE A 21 -11.38 -9.63 -10.34
CA PHE A 21 -10.84 -10.98 -10.16
C PHE A 21 -11.58 -11.67 -9.01
N ASN A 22 -11.44 -12.99 -8.89
CA ASN A 22 -12.07 -13.70 -7.79
C ASN A 22 -11.28 -13.43 -6.49
N PRO A 23 -11.87 -12.78 -5.48
CA PRO A 23 -11.15 -12.32 -4.29
C PRO A 23 -10.83 -13.46 -3.32
N ALA A 24 -11.51 -14.60 -3.46
CA ALA A 24 -11.19 -15.83 -2.73
C ALA A 24 -9.95 -16.56 -3.30
N ASP A 25 -9.49 -16.19 -4.51
CA ASP A 25 -8.33 -16.82 -5.11
C ASP A 25 -7.02 -16.29 -4.50
N PHE A 26 -6.13 -17.23 -4.18
CA PHE A 26 -4.79 -16.92 -3.68
C PHE A 26 -4.00 -16.02 -4.64
N VAL A 27 -4.20 -16.17 -5.95
CA VAL A 27 -3.56 -15.35 -6.99
C VAL A 27 -3.99 -13.89 -6.88
N THR A 28 -5.27 -13.62 -6.63
CA THR A 28 -5.81 -12.26 -6.47
C THR A 28 -5.25 -11.58 -5.23
N PHE A 29 -5.09 -12.32 -4.13
CA PHE A 29 -4.44 -11.82 -2.92
C PHE A 29 -2.99 -11.43 -3.18
N ILE A 30 -2.21 -12.29 -3.85
CA ILE A 30 -0.81 -12.01 -4.20
C ILE A 30 -0.70 -10.82 -5.15
N ASN A 31 -1.63 -10.65 -6.09
CA ASN A 31 -1.67 -9.49 -6.97
C ASN A 31 -1.92 -8.19 -6.19
N CYS A 32 -2.89 -8.19 -5.27
CA CYS A 32 -3.16 -7.06 -4.40
C CYS A 32 -1.94 -6.71 -3.54
N LEU A 33 -1.27 -7.71 -2.98
CA LEU A 33 -0.05 -7.57 -2.19
C LEU A 33 1.10 -6.97 -3.01
N THR A 34 1.28 -7.46 -4.25
CA THR A 34 2.31 -6.96 -5.18
C THR A 34 2.09 -5.49 -5.53
N VAL A 35 0.84 -5.10 -5.78
CA VAL A 35 0.48 -3.70 -6.04
C VAL A 35 0.74 -2.83 -4.82
N ALA A 36 0.41 -3.30 -3.61
CA ALA A 36 0.67 -2.55 -2.39
C ALA A 36 2.18 -2.35 -2.13
N LEU A 37 2.98 -3.38 -2.34
CA LEU A 37 4.44 -3.30 -2.29
C LEU A 37 5.01 -2.36 -3.36
N ALA A 38 4.47 -2.39 -4.58
CA ALA A 38 4.88 -1.50 -5.65
C ALA A 38 4.59 -0.02 -5.29
N ILE A 39 3.39 0.28 -4.78
CA ILE A 39 3.01 1.62 -4.32
C ILE A 39 3.93 2.06 -3.18
N TYR A 40 4.23 1.17 -2.24
CA TYR A 40 5.16 1.44 -1.14
C TYR A 40 6.56 1.79 -1.65
N LEU A 41 7.10 1.01 -2.59
CA LEU A 41 8.40 1.25 -3.20
C LEU A 41 8.42 2.58 -3.97
N ILE A 42 7.40 2.84 -4.80
CA ILE A 42 7.30 4.08 -5.58
C ILE A 42 7.30 5.29 -4.64
N SER A 43 6.55 5.21 -3.54
CA SER A 43 6.52 6.28 -2.55
C SER A 43 7.89 6.50 -1.89
N PHE A 44 8.64 5.43 -1.64
CA PHE A 44 10.03 5.52 -1.18
C PHE A 44 10.94 6.21 -2.20
N TYR A 45 10.80 5.91 -3.49
CA TYR A 45 11.56 6.56 -4.55
C TYR A 45 11.22 8.06 -4.68
N ILE A 46 9.95 8.45 -4.56
CA ILE A 46 9.53 9.86 -4.59
C ILE A 46 10.11 10.63 -3.41
N ILE A 47 10.07 10.06 -2.21
CA ILE A 47 10.67 10.67 -1.00
C ILE A 47 12.20 10.76 -1.16
N LYS A 48 12.84 9.73 -1.72
CA LYS A 48 14.28 9.72 -2.02
C LYS A 48 14.67 10.83 -3.00
N PHE A 49 13.84 11.12 -4.00
CA PHE A 49 14.08 12.20 -4.96
C PHE A 49 13.90 13.58 -4.30
N LYS A 50 12.84 13.76 -3.52
CA LYS A 50 12.52 15.05 -2.87
C LYS A 50 13.47 15.44 -1.75
N PHE A 51 14.08 14.47 -1.06
CA PHE A 51 14.97 14.69 0.09
C PHE A 51 16.44 14.31 -0.19
N TYR A 52 16.82 14.22 -1.47
CA TYR A 52 18.17 13.81 -1.88
C TYR A 52 19.29 14.62 -1.18
N ASN A 53 19.03 15.89 -0.85
CA ASN A 53 20.02 16.83 -0.28
C ASN A 53 20.05 16.96 1.26
N ARG A 54 19.23 16.23 2.05
CA ARG A 54 19.09 16.54 3.49
C ARG A 54 19.16 15.39 4.49
N ILE A 55 19.36 14.12 4.09
CA ILE A 55 19.18 12.99 5.03
C ILE A 55 20.39 12.03 5.04
N GLU A 56 21.16 12.05 6.14
CA GLU A 56 22.34 11.21 6.42
C GLU A 56 22.03 9.72 6.68
N LYS A 57 20.82 9.36 7.16
CA LYS A 57 20.44 7.95 7.46
C LYS A 57 19.09 7.57 6.86
N ARG A 58 19.08 7.24 5.56
CA ARG A 58 17.89 6.85 4.77
C ARG A 58 17.20 5.56 5.23
N SER A 59 17.93 4.62 5.82
CA SER A 59 17.41 3.28 6.17
C SER A 59 16.35 3.32 7.29
N LYS A 60 16.48 4.24 8.25
CA LYS A 60 15.54 4.37 9.38
C LYS A 60 14.15 4.84 8.98
N ILE A 61 14.06 5.68 7.94
CA ILE A 61 12.77 6.14 7.42
C ILE A 61 12.05 4.98 6.72
N MET A 62 12.77 4.06 6.08
CA MET A 62 12.15 2.95 5.35
C MET A 62 11.48 1.92 6.27
N THR A 63 12.03 1.67 7.45
CA THR A 63 11.54 0.62 8.35
C THR A 63 10.54 1.11 9.39
N MET A 64 10.60 2.38 9.79
CA MET A 64 9.81 2.94 10.90
C MET A 64 8.31 3.16 10.59
N GLY A 65 7.80 2.68 9.44
CA GLY A 65 6.38 2.82 9.10
C GLY A 65 5.83 1.81 8.10
N ILE A 66 6.54 0.70 7.86
CA ILE A 66 6.09 -0.38 6.99
C ILE A 66 4.87 -1.11 7.61
N GLY A 67 4.91 -1.36 8.92
CA GLY A 67 3.83 -2.08 9.62
C GLY A 67 2.50 -1.33 9.57
N ILE A 68 2.53 -0.02 9.86
CA ILE A 68 1.30 0.80 9.85
C ILE A 68 0.72 0.97 8.44
N PHE A 69 1.58 0.94 7.41
CA PHE A 69 1.16 0.92 6.01
C PHE A 69 0.43 -0.38 5.70
N PHE A 70 1.00 -1.54 6.06
CA PHE A 70 0.36 -2.84 5.84
C PHE A 70 -0.96 -3.00 6.60
N ILE A 71 -1.02 -2.55 7.85
CA ILE A 71 -2.25 -2.59 8.66
C ILE A 71 -3.32 -1.71 8.01
N SER A 72 -2.98 -0.48 7.62
CA SER A 72 -3.93 0.41 6.95
C SER A 72 -4.39 -0.17 5.61
N TRP A 73 -3.46 -0.73 4.83
CA TRP A 73 -3.78 -1.37 3.55
C TRP A 73 -4.75 -2.54 3.71
N ILE A 74 -4.53 -3.46 4.66
CA ILE A 74 -5.40 -4.63 4.83
C ILE A 74 -6.80 -4.25 5.32
N VAL A 75 -6.89 -3.26 6.22
CA VAL A 75 -8.17 -2.76 6.73
C VAL A 75 -8.97 -2.12 5.59
N PHE A 76 -8.34 -1.25 4.80
CA PHE A 76 -9.01 -0.62 3.68
C PHE A 76 -9.30 -1.61 2.55
N LEU A 77 -8.43 -2.58 2.27
CA LEU A 77 -8.68 -3.64 1.29
C LEU A 77 -10.01 -4.33 1.61
N ILE A 78 -10.18 -4.82 2.84
CA ILE A 78 -11.39 -5.54 3.26
C ILE A 78 -12.60 -4.59 3.26
N LEU A 79 -12.45 -3.39 3.84
CA LEU A 79 -13.55 -2.42 3.94
C LEU A 79 -14.08 -2.02 2.56
N THR A 80 -13.20 -1.57 1.65
CA THR A 80 -13.62 -1.15 0.30
C THR A 80 -14.09 -2.33 -0.54
N TYR A 81 -13.48 -3.50 -0.39
CA TYR A 81 -13.93 -4.70 -1.08
C TYR A 81 -15.36 -5.10 -0.66
N THR A 82 -15.65 -5.11 0.66
CA THR A 82 -17.00 -5.39 1.15
C THR A 82 -18.02 -4.38 0.65
N ILE A 83 -17.67 -3.08 0.58
CA ILE A 83 -18.56 -2.05 0.05
C ILE A 83 -18.82 -2.25 -1.45
N LEU A 84 -17.80 -2.64 -2.23
CA LEU A 84 -17.90 -2.82 -3.68
C LEU A 84 -18.53 -4.16 -4.10
N ALA A 85 -18.50 -5.17 -3.22
CA ALA A 85 -19.06 -6.50 -3.45
C ALA A 85 -20.54 -6.62 -3.03
N ILE A 86 -21.08 -5.60 -2.35
CA ILE A 86 -22.52 -5.42 -2.08
C ILE A 86 -23.20 -4.86 -3.32
#